data_AF-A0A8J6ZS76-F1
#
_entry.id   AF-A0A8J6ZS76-F1
#
_cell.length_a   1.000
_cell.length_b   1.000
_cell.length_c   1.000
_cell.angle_alpha   90.00
_cell.angle_beta   90.00
_cell.angle_gamma   90.00
#
_symmetry.space_group_name_H-M   'P 1'
#
loop_
_entity.id
_entity.type
_entity.pdbx_description
1 polymer ?
#
loop_
_entity_poly.entity_id
_entity_poly.type
_entity_poly.pdbx_seq_one_letter_code
_entity_poly.pdbx_strand_id
1 'polypeptide(L)'
;MTIDNLRDWYTTADKLGKPDEYKKRIVEVANQFKSGQQLSSKALTAMNLDREELHSIRRLTKIAQKIGTVLGDITEDGSTQVQGQVYDIYFNPEQKDLTIAQKNGEVVLDIQSGQIKTNQLNNKIFQFFEEANTKLDKSLSNVKSRGMAI
;
A
#
# COMPACT_ATOMS: atom_id res chain seq x y z
N MET A 1 9.02 -16.51 17.64
CA MET A 1 8.29 -16.93 16.42
C MET A 1 7.12 -17.78 16.86
N THR A 2 5.93 -17.59 16.30
CA THR A 2 4.73 -18.36 16.63
C THR A 2 4.05 -18.85 15.36
N ILE A 3 3.09 -19.77 15.49
CA ILE A 3 2.26 -20.17 14.35
C ILE A 3 1.44 -18.99 13.78
N ASP A 4 1.05 -18.04 14.63
CA ASP A 4 0.32 -16.84 14.20
C ASP A 4 1.19 -15.95 13.32
N ASN A 5 2.49 -15.81 13.62
CA ASN A 5 3.40 -15.09 12.73
C ASN A 5 3.42 -15.67 11.29
N LEU A 6 3.24 -16.99 11.14
CA LEU A 6 3.22 -17.66 9.84
C LEU A 6 1.86 -17.53 9.15
N ARG A 7 0.76 -17.52 9.91
CA ARG A 7 -0.58 -17.16 9.40
C ARG A 7 -0.62 -15.71 8.89
N ASP A 8 0.01 -14.80 9.63
CA ASP A 8 0.16 -13.41 9.24
C ASP A 8 1.04 -13.27 7.99
N TRP A 9 2.09 -14.07 7.87
CA TRP A 9 2.92 -14.11 6.66
C TRP A 9 2.10 -14.55 5.44
N TYR A 10 1.34 -15.65 5.57
CA TYR A 10 0.44 -16.09 4.50
C TYR A 10 -0.56 -15.00 4.09
N THR A 11 -1.21 -14.38 5.07
CA THR A 11 -2.18 -13.30 4.84
C THR A 11 -1.53 -12.08 4.18
N THR A 12 -0.28 -11.78 4.55
CA THR A 12 0.52 -10.72 3.93
C THR A 12 0.81 -11.05 2.47
N ALA A 13 1.28 -12.25 2.19
CA ALA A 13 1.56 -12.72 0.83
C ALA A 13 0.30 -12.72 -0.05
N ASP A 14 -0.86 -13.08 0.50
CA ASP A 14 -2.14 -13.04 -0.21
C ASP A 14 -2.55 -11.60 -0.57
N LYS A 15 -2.43 -10.65 0.37
CA LYS A 15 -2.69 -9.23 0.11
C LYS A 15 -1.74 -8.62 -0.92
N LEU A 16 -0.48 -9.08 -0.92
CA LEU A 16 0.54 -8.71 -1.90
C LEU A 16 0.31 -9.34 -3.29
N GLY A 17 -0.72 -10.18 -3.46
CA GLY A 17 -1.00 -10.85 -4.74
C GLY A 17 0.08 -11.87 -5.13
N LYS A 18 0.84 -12.42 -4.16
CA LYS A 18 1.87 -13.41 -4.45
C LYS A 18 1.23 -14.68 -5.05
N PRO A 19 1.92 -15.37 -5.99
CA PRO A 19 1.36 -16.54 -6.66
C PRO A 19 1.08 -17.69 -5.69
N ASP A 20 0.12 -18.55 -6.04
CA ASP A 20 -0.31 -19.65 -5.17
C ASP A 20 0.84 -20.61 -4.80
N GLU A 21 1.79 -20.84 -5.71
CA GLU A 21 2.99 -21.62 -5.41
C GLU A 21 3.83 -21.01 -4.28
N TYR A 22 3.94 -19.69 -4.23
CA TYR A 22 4.61 -19.01 -3.13
C TYR A 22 3.85 -19.20 -1.81
N LYS A 23 2.52 -19.01 -1.84
CA LYS A 23 1.65 -19.23 -0.67
C LYS A 23 1.69 -20.69 -0.17
N LYS A 24 1.75 -21.68 -1.06
CA LYS A 24 1.92 -23.10 -0.70
C LYS A 24 3.23 -23.35 0.04
N ARG A 25 4.34 -22.74 -0.39
CA ARG A 25 5.63 -22.83 0.32
C ARG A 25 5.56 -22.26 1.74
N ILE A 26 4.79 -21.19 1.97
CA ILE A 26 4.55 -20.67 3.33
C ILE A 26 3.84 -21.72 4.20
N VAL A 27 2.84 -22.41 3.65
CA VAL A 27 2.12 -23.48 4.36
C VAL A 27 3.05 -24.65 4.69
N GLU A 28 3.93 -25.04 3.78
CA GLU A 28 4.93 -26.09 4.01
C GLU A 28 5.89 -25.71 5.16
N VAL A 29 6.40 -24.46 5.15
CA VAL A 29 7.22 -23.93 6.25
C VAL A 29 6.45 -23.96 7.57
N ALA A 30 5.16 -23.60 7.56
CA ALA A 30 4.33 -23.65 8.75
C ALA A 30 4.11 -25.07 9.28
N ASN A 31 3.96 -26.06 8.39
CA ASN A 31 3.85 -27.46 8.78
C ASN A 31 5.16 -28.00 9.36
N GLN A 32 6.31 -27.67 8.77
CA GLN A 32 7.62 -28.00 9.32
C GLN A 32 7.81 -27.39 10.73
N PHE A 33 7.43 -26.13 10.91
CA PHE A 33 7.49 -25.46 12.21
C PHE A 33 6.61 -26.14 13.26
N LYS A 34 5.39 -26.56 12.91
CA LYS A 34 4.50 -27.32 13.81
C LYS A 34 5.10 -28.65 14.25
N SER A 35 5.89 -29.28 13.39
CA SER A 35 6.62 -30.53 13.71
C SER A 35 7.88 -30.31 14.56
N GLY A 36 8.10 -29.10 15.08
CA GLY A 36 9.22 -28.77 15.95
C GLY A 36 10.49 -28.31 15.23
N GLN A 37 10.44 -28.15 13.89
CA GLN A 37 11.58 -27.63 13.14
C GLN A 37 11.69 -26.11 13.29
N GLN A 38 12.93 -25.59 13.32
CA GLN A 38 13.15 -24.15 13.26
C GLN A 38 12.96 -23.63 11.83
N LEU A 39 12.55 -22.37 11.71
CA LEU A 39 12.49 -21.71 10.40
C LEU A 39 13.90 -21.54 9.84
N SER A 40 14.04 -21.80 8.54
CA SER A 40 15.27 -21.45 7.82
C SER A 40 15.45 -19.93 7.76
N SER A 41 16.71 -19.48 7.68
CA SER A 41 17.03 -18.06 7.46
C SER A 41 16.35 -17.52 6.20
N LYS A 42 16.25 -18.33 5.15
CA LYS A 42 15.56 -17.96 3.90
C LYS A 42 14.07 -17.66 4.14
N ALA A 43 13.38 -18.48 4.94
CA ALA A 43 11.98 -18.26 5.27
C ALA A 43 11.81 -17.00 6.14
N LEU A 44 12.70 -16.78 7.11
CA LEU A 44 12.69 -15.57 7.95
C LEU A 44 12.89 -14.30 7.10
N THR A 45 13.87 -14.30 6.20
CA THR A 45 14.12 -13.18 5.31
C THR A 45 12.94 -12.90 4.40
N ALA A 46 12.36 -13.93 3.76
CA ALA A 46 11.19 -13.77 2.90
C ALA A 46 9.98 -13.21 3.65
N MET A 47 9.72 -13.71 4.87
CA MET A 47 8.66 -13.20 5.74
C MET A 47 8.84 -11.72 6.07
N ASN A 48 10.06 -11.31 6.43
CA ASN A 48 10.33 -9.92 6.76
C ASN A 48 10.20 -9.02 5.54
N LEU A 49 10.68 -9.45 4.37
CA LEU A 49 10.55 -8.69 3.13
C LEU A 49 9.08 -8.46 2.75
N ASP A 50 8.24 -9.49 2.82
CA ASP A 50 6.81 -9.35 2.52
C ASP A 50 6.13 -8.37 3.50
N ARG A 51 6.51 -8.39 4.79
CA ARG A 51 5.96 -7.47 5.79
C ARG A 51 6.37 -6.03 5.51
N GLU A 52 7.63 -5.79 5.19
CA GLU A 52 8.14 -4.45 4.85
C GLU A 52 7.53 -3.93 3.54
N GLU A 53 7.38 -4.79 2.53
CA GLU A 53 6.72 -4.45 1.27
C GLU A 53 5.28 -4.01 1.53
N LEU A 54 4.49 -4.82 2.26
CA LEU A 54 3.10 -4.48 2.56
C LEU A 54 2.97 -3.24 3.45
N HIS A 55 3.89 -3.05 4.40
CA HIS A 55 3.93 -1.83 5.22
C HIS A 55 4.17 -0.59 4.36
N SER A 56 5.13 -0.65 3.43
CA SER A 56 5.47 0.45 2.53
C SER A 56 4.29 0.81 1.62
N ILE A 57 3.64 -0.19 1.02
CA ILE A 57 2.43 0.01 0.20
C ILE A 57 1.32 0.66 1.03
N ARG A 58 1.04 0.15 2.24
CA ARG A 58 0.03 0.74 3.13
C ARG A 58 0.31 2.20 3.46
N ARG A 59 1.58 2.57 3.67
CA ARG A 59 1.97 3.96 3.92
C ARG A 59 1.68 4.84 2.71
N LEU A 60 2.08 4.39 1.51
CA LEU A 60 1.81 5.10 0.27
C LEU A 60 0.31 5.22 -0.01
N THR A 61 -0.48 4.15 0.20
CA THR A 61 -1.95 4.16 0.09
C THR A 61 -2.57 5.22 0.99
N LYS A 62 -2.15 5.30 2.27
CA LYS A 62 -2.65 6.33 3.20
C LYS A 62 -2.33 7.75 2.72
N ILE A 63 -1.13 7.95 2.18
CA ILE A 63 -0.72 9.25 1.63
C ILE A 63 -1.58 9.58 0.40
N ALA A 64 -1.74 8.65 -0.54
CA ALA A 64 -2.54 8.85 -1.74
C ALA A 64 -4.00 9.17 -1.42
N GLN A 65 -4.59 8.44 -0.46
CA GLN A 65 -5.94 8.72 0.05
C GLN A 65 -6.05 10.10 0.67
N LYS A 66 -5.09 10.49 1.53
CA LYS A 66 -5.07 11.84 2.13
C LYS A 66 -4.96 12.93 1.07
N ILE A 67 -4.09 12.75 0.07
CA ILE A 67 -3.97 13.69 -1.06
C ILE A 67 -5.32 13.78 -1.77
N GLY A 68 -5.97 12.65 -2.07
CA GLY A 68 -7.27 12.65 -2.73
C GLY A 68 -8.39 13.27 -1.91
N THR A 69 -8.45 13.04 -0.60
CA THR A 69 -9.43 13.70 0.28
C THR A 69 -9.27 15.23 0.29
N VAL A 70 -8.08 15.75 0.09
CA VAL A 70 -7.81 17.20 0.17
C VAL A 70 -7.88 17.89 -1.20
N LEU A 71 -7.44 17.21 -2.25
CA LEU A 71 -7.25 17.80 -3.59
C LEU A 71 -8.07 17.13 -4.69
N GLY A 72 -8.74 16.03 -4.40
CA GLY A 72 -9.49 15.26 -5.39
C GLY A 72 -10.94 15.68 -5.50
N ASP A 73 -11.53 15.30 -6.63
CA ASP A 73 -12.95 15.44 -6.90
C ASP A 73 -13.66 14.12 -6.57
N ILE A 74 -14.80 14.21 -5.88
CA ILE A 74 -15.66 13.07 -5.59
C ILE A 74 -16.59 12.83 -6.78
N THR A 75 -16.62 11.61 -7.30
CA THR A 75 -17.48 11.20 -8.42
C THR A 75 -18.85 10.71 -7.93
N GLU A 76 -19.79 10.53 -8.85
CA GLU A 76 -21.17 10.08 -8.53
C GLU A 76 -21.24 8.71 -7.84
N ASP A 77 -20.29 7.83 -8.12
CA ASP A 77 -20.18 6.49 -7.50
C ASP A 77 -19.42 6.51 -6.15
N GLY A 78 -19.12 7.69 -5.61
CA GLY A 78 -18.42 7.88 -4.33
C GLY A 78 -16.91 7.63 -4.39
N SER A 79 -16.35 7.39 -5.58
CA SER A 79 -14.90 7.37 -5.76
C SER A 79 -14.31 8.77 -5.66
N THR A 80 -13.00 8.85 -5.51
CA THR A 80 -12.25 10.11 -5.55
C THR A 80 -11.17 10.03 -6.61
N GLN A 81 -11.11 11.05 -7.45
CA GLN A 81 -10.11 11.19 -8.50
C GLN A 81 -9.23 12.42 -8.26
N VAL A 82 -7.92 12.26 -8.42
CA VAL A 82 -6.94 13.34 -8.45
C VAL A 82 -6.26 13.31 -9.79
N GLN A 83 -6.36 14.40 -10.54
CA GLN A 83 -5.57 14.61 -11.74
C GLN A 83 -4.29 15.38 -11.36
N GLY A 84 -3.24 14.67 -10.98
CA GLY A 84 -1.98 15.30 -10.58
C GLY A 84 -1.19 15.83 -11.78
N GLN A 85 0.03 16.33 -11.57
CA GLN A 85 0.93 16.68 -12.69
C GLN A 85 1.75 15.48 -13.17
N VAL A 86 2.09 14.57 -12.26
CA VAL A 86 2.94 13.41 -12.53
C VAL A 86 2.15 12.11 -12.43
N TYR A 87 1.37 11.97 -11.35
CA TYR A 87 0.52 10.82 -11.11
C TYR A 87 -0.94 11.22 -10.98
N ASP A 88 -1.79 10.39 -11.55
CA ASP A 88 -3.21 10.37 -11.28
C ASP A 88 -3.51 9.35 -10.19
N ILE A 89 -4.46 9.68 -9.33
CA ILE A 89 -4.90 8.83 -8.23
C ILE A 89 -6.39 8.62 -8.39
N TYR A 90 -6.81 7.37 -8.30
CA TYR A 90 -8.21 6.99 -8.19
C TYR A 90 -8.35 6.10 -6.95
N PHE A 91 -9.35 6.34 -6.12
CA PHE A 91 -9.67 5.38 -5.06
C PHE A 91 -11.18 5.31 -4.81
N ASN A 92 -11.66 4.10 -4.52
CA ASN A 92 -13.01 3.86 -4.06
C ASN A 92 -12.94 3.22 -2.65
N PRO A 93 -13.35 3.93 -1.59
CA PRO A 93 -13.19 3.44 -0.23
C PRO A 93 -14.10 2.25 0.09
N GLU A 94 -15.30 2.18 -0.51
CA GLU A 94 -16.25 1.08 -0.30
C GLU A 94 -15.71 -0.22 -0.91
N GLN A 95 -15.21 -0.14 -2.15
CA GLN A 95 -14.63 -1.28 -2.87
C GLN A 95 -13.22 -1.62 -2.37
N LYS A 96 -12.58 -0.73 -1.60
CA LYS A 96 -11.16 -0.82 -1.17
C LYS A 96 -10.22 -0.84 -2.37
N ASP A 97 -10.55 -0.02 -3.36
CA ASP A 97 -9.80 0.11 -4.58
C ASP A 97 -8.90 1.34 -4.54
N LEU A 98 -7.71 1.22 -5.11
CA LEU A 98 -6.77 2.32 -5.29
C LEU A 98 -5.96 2.05 -6.57
N THR A 99 -5.98 2.99 -7.49
CA THR A 99 -5.12 3.00 -8.66
C THR A 99 -4.27 4.25 -8.65
N ILE A 100 -2.96 4.09 -8.87
CA ILE A 100 -2.03 5.18 -9.11
C ILE A 100 -1.41 4.94 -10.48
N ALA A 101 -1.61 5.90 -11.37
CA ALA A 101 -1.10 5.84 -12.73
C ALA A 101 -0.24 7.06 -13.04
N GLN A 102 0.76 6.90 -13.89
CA GLN A 102 1.44 8.02 -14.52
C GLN A 102 0.54 8.67 -15.56
N LYS A 103 0.88 9.90 -15.98
CA LYS A 103 0.13 10.62 -17.03
C LYS A 103 0.04 9.94 -18.39
N ASN A 104 0.97 9.04 -18.70
CA ASN A 104 0.92 8.23 -19.91
C ASN A 104 -0.05 7.03 -19.80
N GLY A 105 -0.74 6.87 -18.66
CA GLY A 105 -1.64 5.76 -18.37
C GLY A 105 -0.96 4.53 -17.77
N GLU A 106 0.36 4.53 -17.58
CA GLU A 106 1.07 3.42 -16.94
C GLU A 106 0.70 3.32 -15.46
N VAL A 107 0.08 2.18 -15.09
CA VAL A 107 -0.33 1.91 -13.72
C VAL A 107 0.86 1.43 -12.89
N VAL A 108 1.22 2.19 -11.86
CA VAL A 108 2.36 1.89 -10.98
C VAL A 108 1.94 1.18 -9.68
N LEU A 109 0.70 1.36 -9.25
CA LEU A 109 0.09 0.61 -8.15
C LEU A 109 -1.38 0.42 -8.48
N ASP A 110 -1.85 -0.82 -8.37
CA ASP A 110 -3.26 -1.15 -8.47
C ASP A 110 -3.65 -2.08 -7.33
N ILE A 111 -4.67 -1.67 -6.58
CA ILE A 111 -5.30 -2.43 -5.52
C ILE A 111 -6.77 -2.57 -5.87
N GLN A 112 -7.24 -3.81 -5.96
CA GLN A 112 -8.63 -4.13 -6.25
C GLN A 112 -9.17 -5.05 -5.15
N SER A 113 -10.31 -4.69 -4.56
CA SER A 113 -10.92 -5.40 -3.44
C SER A 113 -9.94 -5.61 -2.27
N GLY A 114 -9.04 -4.65 -2.04
CA GLY A 114 -8.00 -4.73 -1.02
C GLY A 114 -6.82 -5.68 -1.33
N GLN A 115 -6.74 -6.23 -2.54
CA GLN A 115 -5.61 -7.05 -3.01
C GLN A 115 -4.78 -6.27 -4.03
N ILE A 116 -3.46 -6.33 -3.89
CA ILE A 116 -2.52 -5.73 -4.84
C ILE A 116 -2.52 -6.55 -6.13
N LYS A 117 -2.87 -5.92 -7.25
CA LYS A 117 -2.87 -6.52 -8.60
C LYS A 117 -1.64 -6.09 -9.41
N THR A 118 -1.20 -4.85 -9.23
CA THR A 118 0.01 -4.31 -9.84
C THR A 118 0.85 -3.61 -8.78
N ASN A 119 2.15 -3.89 -8.75
CA ASN A 119 3.11 -3.19 -7.91
C ASN A 119 4.41 -2.93 -8.69
N GLN A 120 4.56 -1.71 -9.17
CA GLN A 120 5.79 -1.21 -9.80
C GLN A 120 6.44 -0.10 -8.96
N LEU A 121 6.08 -0.03 -7.68
CA LEU A 121 6.61 0.97 -6.78
C LEU A 121 8.12 0.82 -6.63
N ASN A 122 8.79 1.96 -6.61
CA ASN A 122 10.22 2.06 -6.36
C ASN A 122 10.49 3.28 -5.47
N ASN A 123 11.74 3.42 -5.02
CA ASN A 123 12.11 4.48 -4.08
C ASN A 123 11.79 5.89 -4.60
N LYS A 124 11.86 6.14 -5.91
CA LYS A 124 11.53 7.45 -6.49
C LYS A 124 10.02 7.75 -6.35
N ILE A 125 9.18 6.75 -6.57
CA ILE A 125 7.72 6.88 -6.41
C ILE A 125 7.39 7.11 -4.93
N PHE A 126 7.97 6.34 -4.01
CA PHE A 126 7.78 6.56 -2.57
C PHE A 126 8.18 7.98 -2.15
N GLN A 127 9.39 8.41 -2.56
CA GLN A 127 9.87 9.75 -2.23
C GLN A 127 8.95 10.85 -2.78
N PHE A 128 8.47 10.71 -4.02
CA PHE A 128 7.53 11.67 -4.60
C PHE A 128 6.28 11.86 -3.73
N PHE A 129 5.66 10.76 -3.29
CA PHE A 129 4.45 10.82 -2.46
C PHE A 129 4.74 11.36 -1.06
N GLU A 130 5.87 11.03 -0.44
CA GLU A 130 6.28 11.59 0.86
C GLU A 130 6.51 13.11 0.79
N GLU A 131 7.16 13.59 -0.27
CA GLU A 131 7.37 15.02 -0.50
C GLU A 131 6.05 15.74 -0.75
N ALA A 132 5.14 15.16 -1.54
CA ALA A 132 3.80 15.69 -1.76
C ALA A 132 3.01 15.78 -0.46
N ASN A 133 3.03 14.73 0.38
CA ASN A 133 2.40 14.70 1.69
C ASN A 133 2.93 15.81 2.61
N THR A 134 4.26 15.97 2.65
CA THR A 134 4.91 17.00 3.47
C THR A 134 4.52 18.41 3.01
N LYS A 135 4.46 18.65 1.70
CA LYS A 135 4.01 19.95 1.14
C LYS A 135 2.55 20.21 1.48
N LEU A 136 1.69 19.19 1.37
CA LEU A 136 0.28 19.28 1.71
C LEU A 136 0.08 19.65 3.20
N ASP A 137 0.79 18.98 4.10
CA ASP A 137 0.72 19.26 5.54
C ASP A 137 1.13 20.69 5.90
N LYS A 138 2.18 21.20 5.26
CA LYS A 138 2.60 22.60 5.43
C LYS A 138 1.52 23.57 4.96
N SER A 139 0.93 23.33 3.79
CA SER A 139 -0.16 24.16 3.26
C SER A 139 -1.38 24.16 4.18
N LEU A 140 -1.81 22.99 4.66
CA LEU A 140 -2.95 22.87 5.57
C LEU A 140 -2.70 23.55 6.93
N SER A 141 -1.49 23.44 7.47
CA SER A 141 -1.11 24.10 8.72
C SER A 141 -1.12 25.62 8.60
N ASN A 142 -0.65 26.16 7.46
CA ASN A 142 -0.66 27.60 7.18
C ASN A 142 -2.08 28.17 7.02
N VAL A 143 -3.03 27.38 6.49
CA VAL A 143 -4.44 27.80 6.41
C VAL A 143 -5.06 27.86 7.82
N LYS A 144 -4.80 26.85 8.66
CA LYS A 144 -5.30 26.84 10.05
C LYS A 144 -4.77 28.01 10.89
N SER A 145 -3.49 28.35 10.76
CA SER A 145 -2.91 29.48 11.51
C SER A 145 -3.49 30.83 11.09
N ARG A 146 -3.85 31.00 9.81
CA ARG A 146 -4.54 32.19 9.31
C ARG A 146 -6.00 32.26 9.75
N GLY A 147 -6.70 31.12 9.81
CA GLY A 147 -8.10 31.05 10.26
C GLY A 147 -8.29 31.31 11.77
N MET A 148 -7.24 31.16 12.58
CA MET A 148 -7.26 31.49 14.02
C MET A 148 -6.73 32.91 14.34
N ALA A 149 -6.38 33.70 13.32
CA ALA A 149 -5.85 35.07 13.48
C ALA A 149 -6.91 36.16 13.22
N ILE A 150 -8.21 35.82 13.31
CA ILE A 150 -9.34 36.74 13.10
C ILE A 150 -10.16 36.84 14.39
#